data_AF-A0A9P0J6K3-F1
#
_entry.id   AF-A0A9P0J6K3-F1
#
_cell.length_a   1.000
_cell.length_b   1.000
_cell.length_c   1.000
_cell.angle_alpha   90.00
_cell.angle_beta   90.00
_cell.angle_gamma   90.00
#
_symmetry.space_group_name_H-M   'P 1'
#
loop_
_entity.id
_entity.type
_entity.pdbx_description
1 polymer ?
#
loop_
_entity_poly.entity_id
_entity_poly.type
_entity_poly.pdbx_seq_one_letter_code
_entity_poly.pdbx_strand_id
1 'polypeptide(L)'
;MVKKFFVCYVFLFVSFLSLAKVVTAESDDNKYESENEICEKCNCTDINKENETKEIFTIDCSMKTLENTFSEWPKDLDDSYKEIIYIMSFNTINKLSQFPSTDATIFFTCKNCKLSEIAVNAFIDVKNIVSIDLSFNEITGDSLHPDIFRGPHSDTDNSPINLQMLDLSHNDISYLDEKLFEHTPNLKKIVLSHNQLKNIADGTLQALSSCQYLEILHLEHTGISDLPSELFQNMKHLSEIILNDNQFLEVPASLSIIGSSLEDLQFNKNPIEVINSQSFNGLEKLQKLSINFMDNLKSIEKKSFHNLNMLEVLHCSENKKLTDMDLEDLLNLINLKDLDLSNNQLKTLSFGELIEIEKTENSTEVREYFKKLHNLKLSGNPWHCDCSMIKALEFFNHNSTYFNKAKKSDDSDARCKSPTEMSSKLLYILPFDFVCASDYKSKPLKIPVYDPPQFLRPKSIMLTVVSIVIVLVLGVIIGILIVCVSRRLKSNNDITSNPIRYSAVRNSTISNAVNVPYQQP
;
A
#
# COMPACT_ATOMS: atom_id res chain seq x y z
N MET A 1 34.95 20.17 69.35
CA MET A 1 34.29 18.94 68.88
C MET A 1 32.76 19.05 68.80
N VAL A 2 32.11 19.87 69.63
CA VAL A 2 30.63 19.97 69.70
C VAL A 2 29.98 20.73 68.53
N LYS A 3 30.66 21.69 67.88
CA LYS A 3 30.10 22.44 66.73
C LYS A 3 30.04 21.67 65.41
N LYS A 4 30.82 20.60 65.23
CA LYS A 4 30.78 19.78 63.99
C LYS A 4 29.63 18.75 64.01
N PHE A 5 29.22 18.29 65.20
CA PHE A 5 28.08 17.36 65.35
C PHE A 5 26.73 18.03 65.09
N PHE A 6 26.57 19.31 65.44
CA PHE A 6 25.32 20.03 65.23
C PHE A 6 25.03 20.27 63.74
N VAL A 7 26.06 20.52 62.93
CA VAL A 7 25.91 20.73 61.48
C VAL A 7 25.56 19.42 60.76
N CYS A 8 26.16 18.29 61.16
CA CYS A 8 25.76 16.96 60.64
C CYS A 8 24.34 16.57 61.02
N TYR A 9 23.91 16.88 62.25
CA TYR A 9 22.54 16.57 62.70
C TYR A 9 21.50 17.41 61.95
N VAL A 10 21.77 18.70 61.72
CA VAL A 10 20.89 19.56 60.91
C VAL A 10 20.87 19.12 59.45
N PHE A 11 22.01 18.72 58.86
CA PHE A 11 22.03 18.22 57.48
C PHE A 11 21.28 16.89 57.34
N LEU A 12 21.43 15.95 58.28
CA LEU A 12 20.69 14.68 58.28
C LEU A 12 19.19 14.89 58.53
N PHE A 13 18.81 15.86 59.37
CA PHE A 13 17.40 16.16 59.64
C PHE A 13 16.73 16.90 58.47
N VAL A 14 17.45 17.77 57.75
CA VAL A 14 16.97 18.44 56.54
C VAL A 14 16.88 17.47 55.37
N SER A 15 17.81 16.52 55.21
CA SER A 15 17.67 15.46 54.19
C SER A 15 16.59 14.43 54.55
N PHE A 16 16.35 14.13 55.84
CA PHE A 16 15.18 13.33 56.26
C PHE A 16 13.86 14.07 56.04
N LEU A 17 13.79 15.39 56.25
CA LEU A 17 12.61 16.21 55.92
C LEU A 17 12.42 16.41 54.41
N SER A 18 13.50 16.30 53.62
CA SER A 18 13.44 16.32 52.16
C SER A 18 12.99 14.97 51.61
N LEU A 19 13.41 13.85 52.21
CA LEU A 19 12.88 12.51 51.90
C LEU A 19 11.44 12.31 52.43
N ALA A 20 11.11 12.84 53.61
CA ALA A 20 9.77 12.76 54.18
C ALA A 20 8.76 13.69 53.50
N LYS A 21 9.22 14.66 52.69
CA LYS A 21 8.38 15.45 51.77
C LYS A 21 8.23 14.82 50.38
N VAL A 22 8.91 13.71 50.09
CA VAL A 22 8.75 12.93 48.85
C VAL A 22 7.90 11.67 49.09
N VAL A 23 7.49 11.40 50.34
CA VAL A 23 6.48 10.39 50.70
C VAL A 23 5.30 11.05 51.41
N THR A 24 4.95 12.26 50.99
CA THR A 24 3.56 12.72 51.12
C THR A 24 2.83 12.14 49.94
N ALA A 25 1.92 11.20 50.21
CA ALA A 25 0.89 10.75 49.29
C ALA A 25 0.47 11.91 48.38
N GLU A 26 0.84 11.84 47.09
CA GLU A 26 -0.07 12.31 46.07
C GLU A 26 -1.36 11.58 46.37
N SER A 27 -2.39 12.33 46.74
CA SER A 27 -3.73 11.80 46.87
C SER A 27 -4.05 10.99 45.61
N ASP A 28 -4.20 9.67 45.77
CA ASP A 28 -4.68 8.71 44.75
C ASP A 28 -6.06 9.09 44.15
N ASP A 29 -6.67 10.18 44.63
CA ASP A 29 -7.99 10.72 44.22
C ASP A 29 -8.10 11.11 42.73
N ASN A 30 -7.00 11.18 41.96
CA ASN A 30 -7.02 11.54 40.53
C ASN A 30 -6.68 10.38 39.58
N LYS A 31 -6.42 9.16 40.07
CA LYS A 31 -6.01 8.02 39.23
C LYS A 31 -7.19 7.34 38.51
N TYR A 32 -8.38 7.50 39.07
CA TYR A 32 -9.60 6.88 38.62
C TYR A 32 -10.71 7.93 38.52
N GLU A 33 -11.67 7.68 37.63
CA GLU A 33 -12.89 8.48 37.58
C GLU A 33 -13.66 8.37 38.91
N SER A 34 -14.07 9.50 39.51
CA SER A 34 -14.71 9.53 40.85
C SER A 34 -16.08 8.82 40.92
N GLU A 35 -16.32 8.12 42.04
CA GLU A 35 -17.35 7.11 42.41
C GLU A 35 -18.79 7.25 41.86
N ASN A 36 -19.23 6.27 41.06
CA ASN A 36 -20.20 5.19 41.38
C ASN A 36 -20.78 4.58 40.09
N GLU A 37 -20.79 3.25 40.07
CA GLU A 37 -21.19 2.31 39.00
C GLU A 37 -20.71 2.71 37.59
N ILE A 38 -19.73 1.98 37.02
CA ILE A 38 -19.33 2.06 35.60
C ILE A 38 -20.55 2.24 34.67
N CYS A 39 -21.66 1.55 34.99
CA CYS A 39 -22.91 1.58 34.24
C CYS A 39 -23.77 2.84 34.41
N GLU A 40 -23.42 3.76 35.31
CA GLU A 40 -23.99 5.12 35.38
C GLU A 40 -23.40 6.02 34.30
N LYS A 41 -22.09 5.90 34.03
CA LYS A 41 -21.39 6.68 33.00
C LYS A 41 -21.41 5.99 31.63
N CYS A 42 -21.36 4.66 31.63
CA CYS A 42 -21.23 3.82 30.45
C CYS A 42 -22.52 3.03 30.19
N ASN A 43 -22.69 2.58 28.95
CA ASN A 43 -23.80 1.71 28.58
C ASN A 43 -23.41 0.25 28.85
N CYS A 44 -24.06 -0.37 29.85
CA CYS A 44 -23.85 -1.77 30.19
C CYS A 44 -24.99 -2.64 29.66
N THR A 45 -24.67 -3.65 28.87
CA THR A 45 -25.66 -4.56 28.28
C THR A 45 -25.26 -6.02 28.46
N ASP A 46 -26.15 -6.81 29.01
CA ASP A 46 -26.05 -8.26 29.04
C ASP A 46 -26.69 -8.85 27.77
N ILE A 47 -25.91 -9.61 27.02
CA ILE A 47 -26.33 -10.31 25.82
C ILE A 47 -26.41 -11.79 26.17
N ASN A 48 -27.46 -12.16 26.91
CA ASN A 48 -27.83 -13.55 27.08
C ASN A 48 -28.39 -14.09 25.75
N LYS A 49 -27.54 -14.75 24.97
CA LYS A 49 -28.02 -15.55 23.85
C LYS A 49 -28.47 -16.91 24.40
N GLU A 50 -29.76 -17.19 24.26
CA GLU A 50 -30.29 -18.54 24.49
C GLU A 50 -29.42 -19.55 23.69
N ASN A 51 -28.74 -20.44 24.41
CA ASN A 51 -27.85 -21.53 23.93
C ASN A 51 -26.32 -21.29 23.83
N GLU A 52 -25.75 -20.21 24.38
CA GLU A 52 -24.28 -20.08 24.51
C GLU A 52 -23.77 -20.56 25.89
N THR A 53 -22.54 -21.09 25.94
CA THR A 53 -21.91 -21.64 27.16
C THR A 53 -21.29 -20.58 28.08
N LYS A 54 -21.22 -19.33 27.60
CA LYS A 54 -20.72 -18.17 28.32
C LYS A 54 -21.67 -16.99 28.15
N GLU A 55 -21.84 -16.21 29.21
CA GLU A 55 -22.65 -15.00 29.21
C GLU A 55 -21.78 -13.83 28.72
N ILE A 56 -22.25 -13.08 27.72
CA ILE A 56 -21.50 -11.94 27.16
C ILE A 56 -22.03 -10.65 27.77
N PHE A 57 -21.16 -9.90 28.44
CA PHE A 57 -21.46 -8.60 29.00
C PHE A 57 -20.65 -7.51 28.30
N THR A 58 -21.33 -6.47 27.81
CA THR A 58 -20.68 -5.34 27.14
C THR A 58 -20.73 -4.10 28.03
N ILE A 59 -19.58 -3.47 28.22
CA ILE A 59 -19.42 -2.17 28.88
C ILE A 59 -18.92 -1.18 27.83
N ASP A 60 -19.84 -0.36 27.31
CA ASP A 60 -19.54 0.66 26.30
C ASP A 60 -19.45 2.06 26.94
N CYS A 61 -18.21 2.48 27.16
CA CYS A 61 -17.82 3.79 27.65
C CYS A 61 -17.33 4.72 26.53
N SER A 62 -17.67 4.44 25.27
CA SER A 62 -17.16 5.24 24.16
C SER A 62 -17.73 6.67 24.13
N MET A 63 -16.88 7.63 23.76
CA MET A 63 -17.26 9.05 23.62
C MET A 63 -17.88 9.66 24.89
N LYS A 64 -17.39 9.25 26.07
CA LYS A 64 -17.88 9.72 27.38
C LYS A 64 -17.03 10.81 28.00
N THR A 65 -16.06 11.35 27.24
CA THR A 65 -15.10 12.38 27.70
C THR A 65 -14.36 11.96 28.97
N LEU A 66 -14.07 10.67 29.11
CA LEU A 66 -13.34 10.13 30.27
C LEU A 66 -11.86 10.53 30.18
N GLU A 67 -11.28 10.89 31.32
CA GLU A 67 -9.86 11.20 31.45
C GLU A 67 -9.09 10.07 32.15
N ASN A 68 -9.79 9.28 32.96
CA ASN A 68 -9.20 8.16 33.71
C ASN A 68 -9.93 6.84 33.47
N THR A 69 -9.30 5.73 33.88
CA THR A 69 -9.97 4.42 33.94
C THR A 69 -10.82 4.29 35.20
N PHE A 70 -11.49 3.15 35.37
CA PHE A 70 -12.30 2.83 36.55
C PHE A 70 -11.55 1.87 37.48
N SER A 71 -11.86 1.97 38.78
CA SER A 71 -11.22 1.18 39.85
C SER A 71 -11.97 -0.11 40.21
N GLU A 72 -13.23 -0.25 39.82
CA GLU A 72 -14.09 -1.38 40.17
C GLU A 72 -14.98 -1.81 38.99
N TRP A 73 -15.24 -3.11 38.87
CA TRP A 73 -16.24 -3.65 37.93
C TRP A 73 -17.66 -3.46 38.47
N PRO A 74 -18.69 -3.36 37.59
CA PRO A 74 -20.07 -3.51 38.03
C PRO A 74 -20.30 -4.80 38.82
N LYS A 75 -21.26 -4.78 39.74
CA LYS A 75 -21.59 -5.94 40.59
C LYS A 75 -21.93 -7.16 39.72
N ASP A 76 -21.58 -8.34 40.23
CA ASP A 76 -21.84 -9.66 39.62
C ASP A 76 -21.07 -9.96 38.32
N LEU A 77 -19.99 -9.23 37.99
CA LEU A 77 -19.15 -9.51 36.80
C LEU A 77 -17.91 -10.35 37.07
N ASP A 78 -17.57 -10.59 38.33
CA ASP A 78 -16.43 -11.41 38.70
C ASP A 78 -16.77 -12.91 38.65
N ASP A 79 -16.98 -13.42 37.43
CA ASP A 79 -17.27 -14.83 37.18
C ASP A 79 -16.54 -15.34 35.93
N SER A 80 -15.83 -16.46 36.08
CA SER A 80 -15.12 -17.19 35.03
C SER A 80 -15.99 -17.60 33.82
N TYR A 81 -17.32 -17.72 33.98
CA TYR A 81 -18.23 -18.04 32.88
C TYR A 81 -18.63 -16.82 32.03
N LYS A 82 -18.15 -15.61 32.39
CA LYS A 82 -18.49 -14.38 31.70
C LYS A 82 -17.40 -13.93 30.73
N GLU A 83 -17.83 -13.33 29.63
CA GLU A 83 -16.98 -12.58 28.72
C GLU A 83 -17.35 -11.11 28.79
N ILE A 84 -16.37 -10.26 29.10
CA ILE A 84 -16.53 -8.82 29.20
C ILE A 84 -15.93 -8.16 27.96
N ILE A 85 -16.78 -7.49 27.18
CA ILE A 85 -16.37 -6.61 26.10
C ILE A 85 -16.31 -5.19 26.68
N TYR A 86 -15.11 -4.67 26.90
CA TYR A 86 -14.89 -3.38 27.55
C TYR A 86 -14.34 -2.35 26.57
N ILE A 87 -15.18 -1.37 26.21
CA ILE A 87 -14.92 -0.38 25.17
C ILE A 87 -14.75 1.00 25.80
N MET A 88 -13.56 1.56 25.71
CA MET A 88 -13.17 2.89 26.22
C MET A 88 -12.81 3.88 25.11
N SER A 89 -13.09 3.54 23.85
CA SER A 89 -12.66 4.30 22.67
C SER A 89 -13.19 5.74 22.61
N PHE A 90 -12.45 6.62 21.93
CA PHE A 90 -12.82 8.03 21.69
C PHE A 90 -12.98 8.84 22.99
N ASN A 91 -12.12 8.59 23.96
CA ASN A 91 -11.99 9.36 25.20
C ASN A 91 -10.64 10.12 25.24
N THR A 92 -10.28 10.72 26.36
CA THR A 92 -9.05 11.51 26.55
C THR A 92 -8.20 10.95 27.68
N ILE A 93 -7.98 9.64 27.64
CA ILE A 93 -7.23 8.88 28.64
C ILE A 93 -5.76 8.88 28.23
N ASN A 94 -4.92 9.66 28.90
CA ASN A 94 -3.50 9.73 28.55
C ASN A 94 -2.70 8.51 29.07
N LYS A 95 -3.15 7.93 30.18
CA LYS A 95 -2.47 6.87 30.92
C LYS A 95 -3.45 5.78 31.26
N LEU A 96 -3.14 4.56 30.80
CA LEU A 96 -3.92 3.39 31.16
C LEU A 96 -3.51 2.90 32.56
N SER A 97 -4.40 3.05 33.54
CA SER A 97 -4.19 2.56 34.91
C SER A 97 -4.55 1.08 35.04
N GLN A 98 -4.19 0.50 36.19
CA GLN A 98 -4.53 -0.87 36.57
C GLN A 98 -6.03 -1.14 36.50
N PHE A 99 -6.37 -2.26 35.86
CA PHE A 99 -7.72 -2.77 35.76
C PHE A 99 -8.17 -3.39 37.07
N PRO A 100 -9.48 -3.35 37.39
CA PRO A 100 -9.99 -4.07 38.54
C PRO A 100 -9.83 -5.58 38.36
N SER A 101 -9.59 -6.31 39.45
CA SER A 101 -9.42 -7.77 39.43
C SER A 101 -10.67 -8.47 38.91
N THR A 102 -10.50 -9.48 38.05
CA THR A 102 -11.59 -10.38 37.66
C THR A 102 -11.10 -11.70 37.08
N ASP A 103 -11.90 -12.76 37.29
CA ASP A 103 -11.73 -14.05 36.63
C ASP A 103 -12.43 -14.15 35.25
N ALA A 104 -13.21 -13.14 34.83
CA ALA A 104 -13.88 -13.12 33.54
C ALA A 104 -12.91 -13.04 32.36
N THR A 105 -13.35 -13.50 31.18
CA THR A 105 -12.59 -13.32 29.93
C THR A 105 -12.75 -11.88 29.45
N ILE A 106 -11.65 -11.16 29.16
CA ILE A 106 -11.73 -9.74 28.77
C ILE A 106 -11.32 -9.51 27.32
N PHE A 107 -12.12 -8.71 26.62
CA PHE A 107 -11.79 -8.05 25.35
C PHE A 107 -11.80 -6.54 25.58
N PHE A 108 -10.62 -5.93 25.52
CA PHE A 108 -10.45 -4.51 25.83
C PHE A 108 -10.15 -3.68 24.58
N THR A 109 -10.75 -2.49 24.50
CA THR A 109 -10.47 -1.52 23.44
C THR A 109 -10.38 -0.10 24.00
N CYS A 110 -9.30 0.62 23.70
CA CYS A 110 -9.18 2.05 23.90
C CYS A 110 -8.61 2.72 22.64
N LYS A 111 -9.41 2.72 21.58
CA LYS A 111 -9.03 3.32 20.30
C LYS A 111 -9.24 4.84 20.33
N ASN A 112 -8.34 5.64 19.77
CA ASN A 112 -8.48 7.12 19.78
C ASN A 112 -8.67 7.69 21.20
N CYS A 113 -7.88 7.21 22.16
CA CYS A 113 -7.94 7.65 23.57
C CYS A 113 -6.90 8.73 23.92
N LYS A 114 -5.95 9.02 23.02
CA LYS A 114 -4.72 9.81 23.30
C LYS A 114 -3.79 9.15 24.32
N LEU A 115 -3.80 7.82 24.39
CA LEU A 115 -2.92 7.08 25.27
C LEU A 115 -1.46 7.30 24.86
N SER A 116 -0.63 7.68 25.82
CA SER A 116 0.82 7.79 25.66
C SER A 116 1.58 6.97 26.69
N GLU A 117 0.93 6.62 27.82
CA GLU A 117 1.53 5.81 28.89
C GLU A 117 0.62 4.61 29.25
N ILE A 118 1.23 3.47 29.57
CA ILE A 118 0.55 2.31 30.13
C ILE A 118 1.22 2.01 31.47
N ALA A 119 0.43 1.95 32.54
CA ALA A 119 0.95 1.60 33.85
C ALA A 119 1.55 0.19 33.82
N VAL A 120 2.69 0.00 34.49
CA VAL A 120 3.41 -1.28 34.55
C VAL A 120 2.53 -2.42 35.09
N ASN A 121 1.56 -2.10 35.93
CA ASN A 121 0.61 -3.05 36.50
C ASN A 121 -0.77 -2.99 35.84
N ALA A 122 -0.89 -2.43 34.63
CA ALA A 122 -2.17 -2.23 33.95
C ALA A 122 -3.00 -3.52 33.90
N PHE A 123 -2.38 -4.64 33.53
CA PHE A 123 -3.07 -5.90 33.25
C PHE A 123 -2.83 -7.02 34.29
N ILE A 124 -2.22 -6.69 35.43
CA ILE A 124 -1.75 -7.70 36.39
C ILE A 124 -2.87 -8.56 36.99
N ASP A 125 -4.06 -7.98 37.20
CA ASP A 125 -5.20 -8.67 37.83
C ASP A 125 -6.25 -9.16 36.83
N VAL A 126 -5.96 -9.12 35.52
CA VAL A 126 -6.85 -9.56 34.45
C VAL A 126 -6.23 -10.69 33.63
N LYS A 127 -5.88 -11.79 34.31
CA LYS A 127 -5.15 -12.93 33.74
C LYS A 127 -5.79 -13.53 32.47
N ASN A 128 -7.11 -13.42 32.34
CA ASN A 128 -7.91 -13.96 31.24
C ASN A 128 -8.20 -12.92 30.13
N ILE A 129 -7.41 -11.85 30.03
CA ILE A 129 -7.51 -10.90 28.92
C ILE A 129 -7.05 -11.56 27.62
N VAL A 130 -7.91 -11.56 26.60
CA VAL A 130 -7.69 -12.25 25.33
C VAL A 130 -7.29 -11.30 24.21
N SER A 131 -7.88 -10.10 24.19
CA SER A 131 -7.65 -9.11 23.14
C SER A 131 -7.50 -7.72 23.73
N ILE A 132 -6.51 -6.99 23.24
CA ILE A 132 -6.27 -5.58 23.55
C ILE A 132 -6.14 -4.80 22.23
N ASP A 133 -7.00 -3.81 22.03
CA ASP A 133 -6.89 -2.85 20.92
C ASP A 133 -6.61 -1.45 21.47
N LEU A 134 -5.40 -0.97 21.24
CA LEU A 134 -4.91 0.37 21.59
C LEU A 134 -4.55 1.17 20.33
N SER A 135 -5.23 0.89 19.22
CA SER A 135 -4.97 1.55 17.96
C SER A 135 -5.31 3.05 17.98
N PHE A 136 -4.68 3.84 17.12
CA PHE A 136 -4.90 5.28 17.00
C PHE A 136 -4.65 6.02 18.32
N ASN A 137 -3.46 5.85 18.89
CA ASN A 137 -3.03 6.54 20.10
C ASN A 137 -1.64 7.17 19.88
N GLU A 138 -0.99 7.62 20.95
CA GLU A 138 0.32 8.28 20.96
C GLU A 138 1.35 7.41 21.69
N ILE A 139 1.19 6.08 21.62
CA ILE A 139 2.07 5.11 22.30
C ILE A 139 3.41 5.07 21.57
N THR A 140 4.50 5.12 22.34
CA THR A 140 5.86 4.98 21.82
C THR A 140 6.48 3.66 22.29
N GLY A 141 7.62 3.27 21.72
CA GLY A 141 8.39 2.11 22.18
C GLY A 141 8.79 2.21 23.66
N ASP A 142 9.13 3.42 24.13
CA ASP A 142 9.50 3.68 25.54
C ASP A 142 8.35 3.38 26.51
N SER A 143 7.11 3.53 26.05
CA SER A 143 5.90 3.28 26.84
C SER A 143 5.54 1.79 26.93
N LEU A 144 6.14 0.95 26.10
CA LEU A 144 5.88 -0.49 26.00
C LEU A 144 6.93 -1.28 26.78
N HIS A 145 6.82 -1.25 28.11
CA HIS A 145 7.69 -2.04 28.98
C HIS A 145 7.24 -3.50 29.09
N PRO A 146 8.13 -4.51 29.14
CA PRO A 146 7.76 -5.93 29.27
C PRO A 146 6.79 -6.25 30.41
N ASP A 147 6.98 -5.60 31.55
CA ASP A 147 6.16 -5.83 32.73
C ASP A 147 4.68 -5.41 32.56
N ILE A 148 4.30 -4.61 31.55
CA ILE A 148 2.89 -4.20 31.36
C ILE A 148 1.98 -5.42 31.16
N PHE A 149 2.50 -6.48 30.53
CA PHE A 149 1.78 -7.73 30.27
C PHE A 149 2.05 -8.83 31.30
N ARG A 150 2.69 -8.49 32.41
CA ARG A 150 2.92 -9.42 33.51
C ARG A 150 1.61 -9.75 34.19
N GLY A 151 1.31 -11.03 34.38
CA GLY A 151 0.17 -11.47 35.17
C GLY A 151 0.47 -11.53 36.68
N PRO A 152 -0.45 -12.09 37.48
CA PRO A 152 -0.35 -12.05 38.94
C PRO A 152 0.87 -12.83 39.43
N HIS A 153 1.52 -12.29 40.47
CA HIS A 153 2.70 -12.91 41.08
C HIS A 153 2.29 -14.20 41.82
N SER A 154 2.87 -15.34 41.44
CA SER A 154 2.83 -16.55 42.27
C SER A 154 4.18 -16.75 42.97
N ASP A 155 4.18 -17.41 44.13
CA ASP A 155 5.37 -17.66 44.96
C ASP A 155 6.53 -18.37 44.22
N THR A 156 6.32 -18.87 43.00
CA THR A 156 7.33 -19.61 42.23
C THR A 156 7.56 -19.15 40.79
N ASP A 157 6.69 -18.31 40.22
CA ASP A 157 6.96 -17.62 38.93
C ASP A 157 5.87 -16.57 38.64
N ASN A 158 6.19 -15.59 37.79
CA ASN A 158 5.16 -14.68 37.26
C ASN A 158 4.24 -15.47 36.34
N SER A 159 2.94 -15.52 36.65
CA SER A 159 1.98 -16.20 35.76
C SER A 159 1.75 -15.36 34.51
N PRO A 160 1.82 -15.92 33.28
CA PRO A 160 1.54 -15.17 32.06
C PRO A 160 0.06 -14.80 31.95
N ILE A 161 -0.25 -13.72 31.22
CA ILE A 161 -1.62 -13.41 30.84
C ILE A 161 -2.01 -14.17 29.55
N ASN A 162 -3.30 -14.44 29.36
CA ASN A 162 -3.81 -15.18 28.21
C ASN A 162 -4.03 -14.31 26.95
N LEU A 163 -3.15 -13.34 26.71
CA LEU A 163 -3.29 -12.41 25.58
C LEU A 163 -3.04 -13.16 24.26
N GLN A 164 -4.00 -13.05 23.34
CA GLN A 164 -3.94 -13.69 22.01
C GLN A 164 -3.90 -12.67 20.88
N MET A 165 -4.51 -11.49 21.05
CA MET A 165 -4.54 -10.44 20.05
C MET A 165 -4.12 -9.10 20.65
N LEU A 166 -3.15 -8.45 20.01
CA LEU A 166 -2.70 -7.12 20.34
C LEU A 166 -2.71 -6.22 19.10
N ASP A 167 -3.53 -5.18 19.13
CA ASP A 167 -3.53 -4.13 18.11
C ASP A 167 -2.92 -2.84 18.67
N LEU A 168 -1.78 -2.47 18.09
CA LEU A 168 -1.01 -1.26 18.38
C LEU A 168 -0.89 -0.38 17.12
N SER A 169 -1.75 -0.57 16.13
CA SER A 169 -1.69 0.18 14.88
C SER A 169 -1.95 1.68 15.07
N HIS A 170 -1.43 2.52 14.18
CA HIS A 170 -1.58 3.97 14.26
C HIS A 170 -1.12 4.55 15.61
N ASN A 171 0.15 4.28 15.96
CA ASN A 171 0.84 4.84 17.10
C ASN A 171 2.20 5.42 16.66
N ASP A 172 3.03 5.85 17.60
CA ASP A 172 4.37 6.40 17.34
C ASP A 172 5.49 5.41 17.73
N ILE A 173 5.25 4.12 17.50
CA ILE A 173 6.19 3.05 17.84
C ILE A 173 7.31 3.00 16.80
N SER A 174 8.55 3.21 17.24
CA SER A 174 9.74 3.10 16.38
C SER A 174 10.59 1.86 16.69
N TYR A 175 10.40 1.25 17.85
CA TYR A 175 11.05 0.01 18.27
C TYR A 175 10.22 -0.70 19.34
N LEU A 176 10.51 -1.97 19.60
CA LEU A 176 9.96 -2.74 20.73
C LEU A 176 11.11 -3.21 21.62
N ASP A 177 10.86 -3.29 22.93
CA ASP A 177 11.77 -3.93 23.89
C ASP A 177 11.89 -5.43 23.59
N GLU A 178 13.10 -5.99 23.69
CA GLU A 178 13.40 -7.40 23.38
C GLU A 178 12.55 -8.41 24.19
N LYS A 179 12.06 -8.02 25.36
CA LYS A 179 11.27 -8.87 26.26
C LYS A 179 9.79 -8.53 26.30
N LEU A 180 9.32 -7.64 25.42
CA LEU A 180 7.94 -7.13 25.47
C LEU A 180 6.89 -8.24 25.56
N PHE A 181 7.12 -9.38 24.89
CA PHE A 181 6.17 -10.48 24.81
C PHE A 181 6.52 -11.69 25.69
N GLU A 182 7.47 -11.57 26.63
CA GLU A 182 7.89 -12.66 27.53
C GLU A 182 6.73 -13.24 28.37
N HIS A 183 5.76 -12.39 28.74
CA HIS A 183 4.61 -12.77 29.57
C HIS A 183 3.32 -13.03 28.77
N THR A 184 3.42 -13.13 27.44
CA THR A 184 2.28 -13.35 26.53
C THR A 184 2.55 -14.51 25.57
N PRO A 185 2.73 -15.74 26.09
CA PRO A 185 3.15 -16.89 25.28
C PRO A 185 2.09 -17.35 24.27
N ASN A 186 0.83 -16.95 24.44
CA ASN A 186 -0.30 -17.35 23.60
C ASN A 186 -0.64 -16.33 22.50
N LEU A 187 0.22 -15.34 22.24
CA LEU A 187 -0.03 -14.35 21.18
C LEU A 187 -0.14 -15.03 19.82
N LYS A 188 -1.26 -14.75 19.14
CA LYS A 188 -1.60 -15.23 17.80
C LYS A 188 -1.67 -14.12 16.77
N LYS A 189 -2.03 -12.91 17.19
CA LYS A 189 -2.15 -11.76 16.28
C LYS A 189 -1.49 -10.53 16.85
N ILE A 190 -0.60 -9.93 16.06
CA ILE A 190 0.03 -8.64 16.35
C ILE A 190 -0.23 -7.71 15.17
N VAL A 191 -0.80 -6.55 15.44
CA VAL A 191 -1.01 -5.48 14.45
C VAL A 191 -0.17 -4.27 14.85
N LEU A 192 0.82 -3.95 14.01
CA LEU A 192 1.74 -2.82 14.19
C LEU A 192 1.67 -1.83 13.01
N SER A 193 0.66 -1.97 12.14
CA SER A 193 0.49 -1.12 10.96
C SER A 193 0.45 0.38 11.30
N HIS A 194 0.91 1.23 10.40
CA HIS A 194 0.96 2.68 10.59
C HIS A 194 1.74 3.12 11.84
N ASN A 195 2.89 2.52 12.06
CA ASN A 195 3.92 2.95 13.02
C ASN A 195 5.20 3.36 12.28
N GLN A 196 6.26 3.77 12.97
CA GLN A 196 7.49 4.29 12.35
C GLN A 196 8.70 3.39 12.59
N LEU A 197 8.55 2.08 12.39
CA LEU A 197 9.62 1.10 12.64
C LEU A 197 10.85 1.38 11.76
N LYS A 198 10.65 1.69 10.46
CA LYS A 198 11.68 1.89 9.41
C LYS A 198 12.60 0.69 9.14
N ASN A 199 13.07 0.02 10.18
CA ASN A 199 13.85 -1.22 10.14
C ASN A 199 13.46 -2.09 11.35
N ILE A 200 13.61 -3.41 11.22
CA ILE A 200 13.48 -4.32 12.36
C ILE A 200 14.82 -4.36 13.12
N ALA A 201 15.00 -3.49 14.11
CA ALA A 201 16.18 -3.45 14.97
C ALA A 201 16.25 -4.65 15.93
N ASP A 202 17.43 -4.93 16.51
CA ASP A 202 17.69 -6.11 17.34
C ASP A 202 16.67 -6.34 18.47
N GLY A 203 16.23 -5.27 19.15
CA GLY A 203 15.20 -5.36 20.19
C GLY A 203 13.85 -5.83 19.63
N THR A 204 13.37 -5.14 18.59
CA THR A 204 12.14 -5.49 17.87
C THR A 204 12.20 -6.91 17.28
N LEU A 205 13.37 -7.29 16.75
CA LEU A 205 13.62 -8.62 16.21
C LEU A 205 13.45 -9.70 17.28
N GLN A 206 14.08 -9.54 18.44
CA GLN A 206 13.97 -10.46 19.57
C GLN A 206 12.54 -10.54 20.10
N ALA A 207 11.88 -9.38 20.24
CA ALA A 207 10.49 -9.30 20.68
C ALA A 207 9.58 -10.14 19.77
N LEU A 208 9.56 -9.85 18.47
CA LEU A 208 8.67 -10.53 17.52
C LEU A 208 9.03 -12.01 17.34
N SER A 209 10.32 -12.35 17.22
CA SER A 209 10.77 -13.75 17.05
C SER A 209 10.49 -14.65 18.25
N SER A 210 10.21 -14.07 19.43
CA SER A 210 9.78 -14.81 20.63
C SER A 210 8.34 -15.35 20.52
N CYS A 211 7.51 -14.79 19.63
CA CYS A 211 6.11 -15.17 19.47
C CYS A 211 5.93 -16.45 18.64
N GLN A 212 6.18 -17.61 19.24
CA GLN A 212 6.20 -18.91 18.54
C GLN A 212 4.86 -19.35 17.95
N TYR A 213 3.74 -18.90 18.54
CA TYR A 213 2.38 -19.22 18.12
C TYR A 213 1.71 -18.12 17.29
N LEU A 214 2.49 -17.14 16.80
CA LEU A 214 1.96 -16.07 15.98
C LEU A 214 1.40 -16.63 14.67
N GLU A 215 0.13 -16.31 14.39
CA GLU A 215 -0.62 -16.71 13.20
C GLU A 215 -0.75 -15.54 12.21
N ILE A 216 -0.85 -14.30 12.72
CA ILE A 216 -1.12 -13.09 11.94
C ILE A 216 -0.18 -11.96 12.37
N LEU A 217 0.55 -11.39 11.39
CA LEU A 217 1.43 -10.24 11.59
C LEU A 217 1.14 -9.13 10.57
N HIS A 218 0.69 -7.97 11.05
CA HIS A 218 0.43 -6.81 10.20
C HIS A 218 1.47 -5.72 10.42
N LEU A 219 2.16 -5.33 9.35
CA LEU A 219 3.24 -4.34 9.32
C LEU A 219 3.05 -3.34 8.17
N GLU A 220 1.79 -3.10 7.77
CA GLU A 220 1.47 -2.14 6.71
C GLU A 220 1.92 -0.73 7.09
N HIS A 221 2.49 0.03 6.14
CA HIS A 221 2.85 1.43 6.36
C HIS A 221 3.76 1.62 7.59
N THR A 222 4.80 0.80 7.73
CA THR A 222 5.79 0.92 8.82
C THR A 222 7.13 1.46 8.36
N GLY A 223 7.30 1.62 7.05
CA GLY A 223 8.52 2.12 6.41
C GLY A 223 9.64 1.09 6.34
N ILE A 224 9.34 -0.20 6.59
CA ILE A 224 10.32 -1.29 6.57
C ILE A 224 10.86 -1.48 5.15
N SER A 225 12.17 -1.75 5.03
CA SER A 225 12.83 -2.02 3.74
C SER A 225 13.39 -3.45 3.61
N ASP A 226 13.53 -4.19 4.71
CA ASP A 226 14.03 -5.56 4.75
C ASP A 226 13.45 -6.34 5.95
N LEU A 227 13.41 -7.67 5.85
CA LEU A 227 12.98 -8.59 6.90
C LEU A 227 14.10 -9.61 7.18
N PRO A 228 14.80 -9.52 8.33
CA PRO A 228 15.89 -10.43 8.64
C PRO A 228 15.39 -11.87 8.81
N SER A 229 16.22 -12.84 8.44
CA SER A 229 15.87 -14.27 8.48
C SER A 229 15.52 -14.78 9.88
N GLU A 230 16.17 -14.20 10.89
CA GLU A 230 16.04 -14.46 12.31
C GLU A 230 14.62 -14.19 12.82
N LEU A 231 13.90 -13.26 12.18
CA LEU A 231 12.52 -12.91 12.55
C LEU A 231 11.60 -14.13 12.48
N PHE A 232 11.80 -14.97 11.46
CA PHE A 232 10.88 -16.04 11.09
C PHE A 232 11.28 -17.43 11.62
N GLN A 233 12.45 -17.58 12.26
CA GLN A 233 12.99 -18.89 12.64
C GLN A 233 12.05 -19.74 13.52
N ASN A 234 11.25 -19.10 14.36
CA ASN A 234 10.34 -19.79 15.30
C ASN A 234 8.84 -19.65 14.97
N MET A 235 8.48 -18.89 13.92
CA MET A 235 7.08 -18.54 13.60
C MET A 235 6.39 -19.60 12.74
N LYS A 236 6.35 -20.85 13.22
CA LYS A 236 5.86 -22.00 12.43
C LYS A 236 4.36 -21.99 12.14
N HIS A 237 3.61 -21.11 12.79
CA HIS A 237 2.16 -20.98 12.68
C HIS A 237 1.74 -19.75 11.86
N LEU A 238 2.70 -18.91 11.43
CA LEU A 238 2.40 -17.66 10.75
C LEU A 238 1.81 -17.96 9.37
N SER A 239 0.54 -17.62 9.21
CA SER A 239 -0.27 -17.91 8.02
C SER A 239 -0.64 -16.65 7.24
N GLU A 240 -0.67 -15.48 7.90
CA GLU A 240 -0.99 -14.20 7.27
C GLU A 240 0.07 -13.15 7.60
N ILE A 241 0.60 -12.51 6.56
CA ILE A 241 1.47 -11.34 6.70
C ILE A 241 1.02 -10.21 5.76
N ILE A 242 0.83 -9.03 6.34
CA ILE A 242 0.48 -7.81 5.58
C ILE A 242 1.67 -6.85 5.62
N LEU A 243 2.24 -6.61 4.44
CA LEU A 243 3.44 -5.79 4.20
C LEU A 243 3.16 -4.65 3.21
N ASN A 244 1.89 -4.28 3.06
CA ASN A 244 1.46 -3.19 2.19
C ASN A 244 2.20 -1.87 2.52
N ASP A 245 2.43 -1.04 1.51
CA ASP A 245 2.89 0.35 1.68
C ASP A 245 4.19 0.47 2.51
N ASN A 246 5.19 -0.33 2.14
CA ASN A 246 6.52 -0.31 2.74
C ASN A 246 7.57 0.10 1.71
N GLN A 247 8.85 -0.07 2.04
CA GLN A 247 9.98 0.38 1.23
C GLN A 247 10.76 -0.79 0.62
N PHE A 248 10.09 -1.93 0.41
CA PHE A 248 10.72 -3.13 -0.17
C PHE A 248 11.05 -2.91 -1.66
N LEU A 249 12.34 -3.02 -2.00
CA LEU A 249 12.83 -2.99 -3.37
C LEU A 249 12.78 -4.37 -4.05
N GLU A 250 12.73 -5.43 -3.24
CA GLU A 250 12.57 -6.82 -3.65
C GLU A 250 11.71 -7.57 -2.62
N VAL A 251 11.19 -8.73 -2.99
CA VAL A 251 10.47 -9.59 -2.04
C VAL A 251 11.51 -10.26 -1.12
N PRO A 252 11.40 -10.13 0.21
CA PRO A 252 12.40 -10.67 1.13
C PRO A 252 12.51 -12.19 1.04
N ALA A 253 13.72 -12.69 0.80
CA ALA A 253 13.99 -14.14 0.72
C ALA A 253 13.69 -14.86 2.05
N SER A 254 13.69 -14.14 3.17
CA SER A 254 13.38 -14.64 4.51
C SER A 254 11.95 -15.18 4.64
N LEU A 255 11.00 -14.74 3.80
CA LEU A 255 9.63 -15.28 3.76
C LEU A 255 9.61 -16.79 3.43
N SER A 256 10.63 -17.31 2.74
CA SER A 256 10.74 -18.74 2.45
C SER A 256 10.86 -19.61 3.71
N ILE A 257 11.32 -19.05 4.83
CA ILE A 257 11.44 -19.75 6.13
C ILE A 257 10.07 -20.16 6.67
N ILE A 258 9.05 -19.33 6.42
CA ILE A 258 7.64 -19.57 6.78
C ILE A 258 6.80 -20.06 5.59
N GLY A 259 7.44 -20.41 4.47
CA GLY A 259 6.74 -20.82 3.25
C GLY A 259 5.87 -22.07 3.40
N SER A 260 6.11 -22.88 4.43
CA SER A 260 5.29 -24.05 4.80
C SER A 260 4.04 -23.73 5.62
N SER A 261 3.89 -22.50 6.12
CA SER A 261 2.73 -22.06 6.90
C SER A 261 2.02 -20.85 6.29
N LEU A 262 2.74 -20.01 5.53
CA LEU A 262 2.21 -18.78 4.96
C LEU A 262 1.16 -19.05 3.87
N GLU A 263 -0.06 -18.55 4.07
CA GLU A 263 -1.22 -18.71 3.19
C GLU A 263 -1.66 -17.39 2.53
N ASP A 264 -1.50 -16.25 3.22
CA ASP A 264 -1.91 -14.93 2.73
C ASP A 264 -0.76 -13.92 2.84
N LEU A 265 -0.32 -13.43 1.67
CA LEU A 265 0.73 -12.42 1.55
C LEU A 265 0.16 -11.19 0.82
N GLN A 266 0.05 -10.08 1.57
CA GLN A 266 -0.27 -8.79 0.99
C GLN A 266 0.97 -7.92 0.90
N PHE A 267 1.33 -7.53 -0.32
CA PHE A 267 2.59 -6.86 -0.65
C PHE A 267 2.38 -5.61 -1.51
N ASN A 268 1.17 -5.02 -1.44
CA ASN A 268 0.74 -3.90 -2.27
C ASN A 268 1.60 -2.64 -2.02
N LYS A 269 1.64 -1.71 -2.98
CA LYS A 269 2.25 -0.38 -2.81
C LYS A 269 3.72 -0.39 -2.36
N ASN A 270 4.49 -1.40 -2.74
CA ASN A 270 5.94 -1.42 -2.52
C ASN A 270 6.69 -0.95 -3.78
N PRO A 271 7.87 -0.33 -3.62
CA PRO A 271 8.65 0.23 -4.73
C PRO A 271 9.43 -0.82 -5.56
N ILE A 272 8.96 -2.08 -5.61
CA ILE A 272 9.56 -3.14 -6.43
C ILE A 272 9.51 -2.76 -7.91
N GLU A 273 10.65 -2.90 -8.61
CA GLU A 273 10.70 -2.68 -10.06
C GLU A 273 10.46 -3.95 -10.88
N VAL A 274 10.94 -5.09 -10.39
CA VAL A 274 10.93 -6.38 -11.12
C VAL A 274 10.58 -7.50 -10.15
N ILE A 275 9.63 -8.35 -10.56
CA ILE A 275 9.37 -9.64 -9.92
C ILE A 275 10.00 -10.72 -10.79
N ASN A 276 10.78 -11.61 -10.18
CA ASN A 276 11.51 -12.66 -10.87
C ASN A 276 11.31 -14.03 -10.21
N SER A 277 11.98 -15.06 -10.77
CA SER A 277 11.88 -16.44 -10.29
C SER A 277 12.27 -16.69 -8.83
N GLN A 278 12.98 -15.76 -8.18
CA GLN A 278 13.37 -15.85 -6.78
C GLN A 278 12.39 -15.12 -5.84
N SER A 279 11.56 -14.20 -6.35
CA SER A 279 10.72 -13.33 -5.52
C SER A 279 9.78 -14.09 -4.60
N PHE A 280 9.11 -15.13 -5.09
CA PHE A 280 8.18 -15.95 -4.29
C PHE A 280 8.65 -17.39 -4.11
N ASN A 281 9.96 -17.61 -4.19
CA ASN A 281 10.53 -18.95 -4.06
C ASN A 281 10.32 -19.50 -2.64
N GLY A 282 9.94 -20.79 -2.54
CA GLY A 282 9.67 -21.46 -1.27
C GLY A 282 8.29 -21.22 -0.65
N LEU A 283 7.44 -20.36 -1.23
CA LEU A 283 6.09 -20.06 -0.70
C LEU A 283 5.04 -21.08 -1.17
N GLU A 284 5.28 -22.37 -0.91
CA GLU A 284 4.51 -23.49 -1.48
C GLU A 284 3.06 -23.58 -0.98
N LYS A 285 2.77 -23.03 0.21
CA LYS A 285 1.43 -23.01 0.82
C LYS A 285 0.62 -21.75 0.52
N LEU A 286 1.20 -20.79 -0.21
CA LEU A 286 0.55 -19.52 -0.47
C LEU A 286 -0.74 -19.71 -1.26
N GLN A 287 -1.85 -19.21 -0.71
CA GLN A 287 -3.18 -19.26 -1.30
C GLN A 287 -3.60 -17.90 -1.86
N LYS A 288 -3.14 -16.81 -1.25
CA LYS A 288 -3.49 -15.45 -1.66
C LYS A 288 -2.24 -14.59 -1.79
N LEU A 289 -2.10 -13.94 -2.94
CA LEU A 289 -1.03 -13.00 -3.24
C LEU A 289 -1.61 -11.69 -3.78
N SER A 290 -1.25 -10.59 -3.13
CA SER A 290 -1.65 -9.23 -3.52
C SER A 290 -0.41 -8.38 -3.82
N ILE A 291 -0.25 -7.93 -5.06
CA ILE A 291 0.84 -7.08 -5.57
C ILE A 291 0.27 -5.92 -6.41
N ASN A 292 -0.74 -5.25 -5.86
CA ASN A 292 -1.44 -4.13 -6.47
C ASN A 292 -0.75 -2.79 -6.18
N PHE A 293 -1.04 -1.77 -6.99
CA PHE A 293 -0.61 -0.39 -6.79
C PHE A 293 0.92 -0.22 -6.65
N MET A 294 1.70 -1.08 -7.30
CA MET A 294 3.16 -1.05 -7.35
C MET A 294 3.60 -0.02 -8.42
N ASP A 295 3.71 1.25 -8.02
CA ASP A 295 3.99 2.39 -8.91
C ASP A 295 5.31 2.26 -9.72
N ASN A 296 6.22 1.39 -9.30
CA ASN A 296 7.51 1.15 -9.94
C ASN A 296 7.62 -0.18 -10.68
N LEU A 297 6.65 -1.08 -10.55
CA LEU A 297 6.71 -2.41 -11.14
C LEU A 297 6.64 -2.31 -12.67
N LYS A 298 7.72 -2.72 -13.34
CA LYS A 298 7.88 -2.67 -14.80
C LYS A 298 7.60 -4.01 -15.46
N SER A 299 8.07 -5.09 -14.85
CA SER A 299 7.98 -6.43 -15.41
C SER A 299 7.84 -7.53 -14.37
N ILE A 300 7.13 -8.58 -14.75
CA ILE A 300 7.08 -9.86 -14.04
C ILE A 300 7.69 -10.90 -14.98
N GLU A 301 8.87 -11.40 -14.61
CA GLU A 301 9.67 -12.29 -15.44
C GLU A 301 9.14 -13.72 -15.43
N LYS A 302 9.72 -14.55 -16.31
CA LYS A 302 9.43 -15.97 -16.39
C LYS A 302 9.68 -16.67 -15.06
N LYS A 303 8.87 -17.69 -14.76
CA LYS A 303 8.96 -18.50 -13.54
C LYS A 303 8.72 -17.69 -12.26
N SER A 304 8.10 -16.51 -12.32
CA SER A 304 7.86 -15.73 -11.10
C SER A 304 6.85 -16.40 -10.16
N PHE A 305 5.92 -17.20 -10.69
CA PHE A 305 4.86 -17.86 -9.91
C PHE A 305 4.93 -19.39 -9.91
N HIS A 306 5.99 -19.97 -10.48
CA HIS A 306 6.07 -21.41 -10.78
C HIS A 306 5.89 -22.36 -9.57
N ASN A 307 6.22 -21.91 -8.35
CA ASN A 307 6.12 -22.72 -7.13
C ASN A 307 4.82 -22.51 -6.34
N LEU A 308 3.95 -21.59 -6.77
CA LEU A 308 2.73 -21.21 -6.03
C LEU A 308 1.55 -22.15 -6.34
N ASN A 309 1.75 -23.46 -6.20
CA ASN A 309 0.77 -24.48 -6.63
C ASN A 309 -0.56 -24.44 -5.86
N MET A 310 -0.57 -23.86 -4.66
CA MET A 310 -1.76 -23.68 -3.82
C MET A 310 -2.50 -22.37 -4.07
N LEU A 311 -2.00 -21.51 -4.98
CA LEU A 311 -2.53 -20.17 -5.17
C LEU A 311 -3.97 -20.22 -5.69
N GLU A 312 -4.85 -19.56 -4.95
CA GLU A 312 -6.28 -19.41 -5.26
C GLU A 312 -6.60 -17.98 -5.70
N VAL A 313 -5.88 -16.99 -5.20
CA VAL A 313 -6.12 -15.57 -5.47
C VAL A 313 -4.81 -14.91 -5.89
N LEU A 314 -4.79 -14.33 -7.08
CA LEU A 314 -3.70 -13.49 -7.56
C LEU A 314 -4.25 -12.12 -7.96
N HIS A 315 -3.92 -11.11 -7.18
CA HIS A 315 -4.26 -9.72 -7.46
C HIS A 315 -2.99 -8.95 -7.84
N CYS A 316 -2.94 -8.49 -9.09
CA CYS A 316 -1.88 -7.71 -9.68
C CYS A 316 -2.50 -6.61 -10.55
N SER A 317 -3.16 -5.66 -9.92
CA SER A 317 -3.86 -4.56 -10.57
C SER A 317 -3.29 -3.20 -10.18
N GLU A 318 -3.61 -2.17 -10.97
CA GLU A 318 -3.19 -0.78 -10.73
C GLU A 318 -1.66 -0.58 -10.74
N ASN A 319 -0.93 -1.45 -11.43
CA ASN A 319 0.51 -1.34 -11.65
C ASN A 319 0.78 -0.56 -12.95
N LYS A 320 0.76 0.77 -12.85
CA LYS A 320 0.75 1.70 -14.00
C LYS A 320 1.99 1.65 -14.89
N LYS A 321 3.08 1.01 -14.45
CA LYS A 321 4.31 0.81 -15.25
C LYS A 321 4.50 -0.62 -15.74
N LEU A 322 3.61 -1.55 -15.36
CA LEU A 322 3.75 -2.97 -15.69
C LEU A 322 3.36 -3.19 -17.16
N THR A 323 4.36 -3.37 -18.02
CA THR A 323 4.18 -3.57 -19.46
C THR A 323 4.30 -5.03 -19.89
N ASP A 324 5.08 -5.81 -19.14
CA ASP A 324 5.48 -7.16 -19.51
C ASP A 324 5.23 -8.12 -18.34
N MET A 325 4.45 -9.17 -18.60
CA MET A 325 4.18 -10.24 -17.64
C MET A 325 4.18 -11.56 -18.40
N ASP A 326 5.07 -12.48 -18.02
CA ASP A 326 4.99 -13.84 -18.53
C ASP A 326 3.83 -14.58 -17.84
N LEU A 327 2.90 -15.07 -18.64
CA LEU A 327 1.69 -15.74 -18.16
C LEU A 327 1.78 -17.26 -18.27
N GLU A 328 2.86 -17.80 -18.84
CA GLU A 328 3.06 -19.24 -19.01
C GLU A 328 2.95 -19.99 -17.66
N ASP A 329 3.49 -19.40 -16.59
CA ASP A 329 3.41 -19.98 -15.25
C ASP A 329 1.99 -20.05 -14.70
N LEU A 330 1.07 -19.18 -15.15
CA LEU A 330 -0.32 -19.19 -14.69
C LEU A 330 -1.04 -20.49 -15.10
N LEU A 331 -0.57 -21.18 -16.15
CA LEU A 331 -1.10 -22.48 -16.57
C LEU A 331 -0.89 -23.58 -15.51
N ASN A 332 0.07 -23.39 -14.60
CA ASN A 332 0.37 -24.33 -13.52
C ASN A 332 -0.45 -24.05 -12.24
N LEU A 333 -1.11 -22.89 -12.16
CA LEU A 333 -1.93 -22.50 -11.01
C LEU A 333 -3.32 -23.15 -11.07
N ILE A 334 -3.38 -24.46 -10.93
CA ILE A 334 -4.61 -25.27 -11.07
C ILE A 334 -5.70 -24.94 -10.03
N ASN A 335 -5.33 -24.25 -8.95
CA ASN A 335 -6.23 -23.86 -7.87
C ASN A 335 -6.79 -22.44 -7.99
N LEU A 336 -6.37 -21.68 -9.01
CA LEU A 336 -6.72 -20.27 -9.16
C LEU A 336 -8.23 -20.07 -9.34
N LYS A 337 -8.81 -19.24 -8.45
CA LYS A 337 -10.24 -18.88 -8.40
C LYS A 337 -10.48 -17.42 -8.78
N ASP A 338 -9.54 -16.55 -8.44
CA ASP A 338 -9.63 -15.10 -8.65
C ASP A 338 -8.31 -14.56 -9.24
N LEU A 339 -8.39 -13.97 -10.43
CA LEU A 339 -7.28 -13.35 -11.13
C LEU A 339 -7.64 -11.92 -11.51
N ASP A 340 -6.93 -10.95 -10.92
CA ASP A 340 -7.07 -9.53 -11.23
C ASP A 340 -5.79 -8.99 -11.85
N LEU A 341 -5.84 -8.68 -13.16
CA LEU A 341 -4.77 -8.04 -13.92
C LEU A 341 -5.20 -6.65 -14.43
N SER A 342 -6.25 -6.06 -13.85
CA SER A 342 -6.83 -4.81 -14.34
C SER A 342 -5.93 -3.60 -14.11
N ASN A 343 -6.12 -2.54 -14.91
CA ASN A 343 -5.47 -1.24 -14.75
C ASN A 343 -3.92 -1.29 -14.76
N ASN A 344 -3.34 -2.15 -15.60
CA ASN A 344 -1.91 -2.19 -15.89
C ASN A 344 -1.60 -1.62 -17.30
N GLN A 345 -0.39 -1.85 -17.81
CA GLN A 345 0.02 -1.48 -19.18
C GLN A 345 0.30 -2.70 -20.07
N LEU A 346 -0.33 -3.83 -19.76
CA LEU A 346 -0.15 -5.09 -20.50
C LEU A 346 -0.74 -4.95 -21.91
N LYS A 347 0.04 -5.38 -22.89
CA LYS A 347 -0.37 -5.34 -24.31
C LYS A 347 -0.85 -6.69 -24.81
N THR A 348 -0.34 -7.79 -24.28
CA THR A 348 -0.63 -9.12 -24.81
C THR A 348 -0.92 -10.08 -23.68
N LEU A 349 -1.86 -11.00 -23.92
CA LEU A 349 -1.99 -12.23 -23.15
C LEU A 349 -1.45 -13.34 -24.04
N SER A 350 -0.35 -13.99 -23.65
CA SER A 350 0.23 -15.11 -24.38
C SER A 350 0.73 -16.15 -23.39
N PHE A 351 0.44 -17.41 -23.68
CA PHE A 351 0.87 -18.57 -22.90
C PHE A 351 1.95 -19.38 -23.63
N GLY A 352 2.76 -18.71 -24.47
CA GLY A 352 3.80 -19.33 -25.29
C GLY A 352 3.26 -20.15 -26.48
N GLU A 353 4.17 -20.87 -27.16
CA GLU A 353 3.88 -21.75 -28.31
C GLU A 353 3.27 -23.12 -27.90
N LEU A 354 2.87 -23.29 -26.63
CA LEU A 354 2.53 -24.56 -25.99
C LEU A 354 1.31 -25.32 -26.56
N ILE A 355 0.63 -24.84 -27.61
CA ILE A 355 -0.54 -25.51 -28.22
C ILE A 355 -0.31 -26.00 -29.66
N GLU A 356 0.93 -26.28 -30.07
CA GLU A 356 1.13 -27.23 -31.20
C GLU A 356 1.35 -28.67 -30.73
N ILE A 357 1.63 -28.91 -29.43
CA ILE A 357 2.14 -30.20 -28.95
C ILE A 357 1.04 -31.15 -28.41
N GLU A 358 -0.08 -30.67 -27.86
CA GLU A 358 -1.16 -31.56 -27.37
C GLU A 358 -1.99 -32.23 -28.49
N LYS A 359 -1.71 -31.94 -29.77
CA LYS A 359 -2.31 -32.68 -30.91
C LYS A 359 -1.50 -33.91 -31.33
N THR A 360 -0.32 -34.11 -30.77
CA THR A 360 0.52 -35.27 -31.07
C THR A 360 0.70 -36.11 -29.80
N GLU A 361 0.16 -37.32 -29.87
CA GLU A 361 0.31 -38.44 -28.92
C GLU A 361 -0.76 -38.58 -27.83
N ASN A 362 -1.81 -39.35 -28.15
CA ASN A 362 -2.45 -40.39 -27.32
C ASN A 362 -2.76 -40.11 -25.82
N SER A 363 -2.88 -38.87 -25.37
CA SER A 363 -3.53 -38.56 -24.08
C SER A 363 -5.02 -38.28 -24.31
N THR A 364 -5.88 -39.19 -23.89
CA THR A 364 -7.35 -39.00 -23.88
C THR A 364 -7.82 -37.98 -22.84
N GLU A 365 -6.91 -37.42 -22.04
CA GLU A 365 -7.18 -36.36 -21.07
C GLU A 365 -6.74 -35.02 -21.65
N VAL A 366 -7.68 -34.24 -22.17
CA VAL A 366 -7.46 -32.83 -22.50
C VAL A 366 -7.29 -32.09 -21.16
N ARG A 367 -6.13 -31.48 -20.92
CA ARG A 367 -5.88 -30.73 -19.69
C ARG A 367 -6.80 -29.50 -19.66
N GLU A 368 -7.76 -29.49 -18.74
CA GLU A 368 -8.65 -28.35 -18.51
C GLU A 368 -7.94 -27.29 -17.65
N TYR A 369 -7.40 -26.25 -18.28
CA TYR A 369 -6.80 -25.11 -17.58
C TYR A 369 -7.87 -24.23 -16.92
N PHE A 370 -7.53 -23.57 -15.81
CA PHE A 370 -8.38 -22.59 -15.10
C PHE A 370 -9.81 -23.06 -14.73
N LYS A 371 -10.03 -24.36 -14.52
CA LYS A 371 -11.35 -24.94 -14.19
C LYS A 371 -12.02 -24.31 -12.96
N LYS A 372 -11.23 -23.88 -11.97
CA LYS A 372 -11.71 -23.27 -10.72
C LYS A 372 -11.84 -21.74 -10.81
N LEU A 373 -11.45 -21.13 -11.92
CA LEU A 373 -11.47 -19.68 -12.08
C LEU A 373 -12.92 -19.20 -12.18
N HIS A 374 -13.28 -18.25 -11.32
CA HIS A 374 -14.63 -17.67 -11.24
C HIS A 374 -14.61 -16.16 -11.51
N ASN A 375 -13.55 -15.49 -11.07
CA ASN A 375 -13.34 -14.06 -11.23
C ASN A 375 -12.09 -13.82 -12.08
N LEU A 376 -12.26 -13.14 -13.21
CA LEU A 376 -11.17 -12.70 -14.08
C LEU A 376 -11.39 -11.22 -14.38
N LYS A 377 -10.39 -10.37 -14.13
CA LYS A 377 -10.46 -8.94 -14.43
C LYS A 377 -9.27 -8.53 -15.31
N LEU A 378 -9.56 -7.95 -16.46
CA LEU A 378 -8.58 -7.59 -17.48
C LEU A 378 -8.72 -6.14 -17.97
N SER A 379 -9.65 -5.35 -17.41
CA SER A 379 -9.93 -3.99 -17.87
C SER A 379 -8.76 -3.02 -17.66
N GLY A 380 -8.82 -1.84 -18.28
CA GLY A 380 -7.80 -0.80 -18.10
C GLY A 380 -6.43 -1.05 -18.71
N ASN A 381 -6.26 -2.12 -19.49
CA ASN A 381 -5.01 -2.45 -20.18
C ASN A 381 -5.05 -2.10 -21.69
N PRO A 382 -3.92 -1.70 -22.29
CA PRO A 382 -3.82 -1.39 -23.71
C PRO A 382 -3.71 -2.64 -24.61
N TRP A 383 -4.68 -3.55 -24.52
CA TRP A 383 -4.64 -4.85 -25.21
C TRP A 383 -4.47 -4.76 -26.74
N HIS A 384 -3.57 -5.57 -27.27
CA HIS A 384 -3.39 -5.89 -28.68
C HIS A 384 -4.19 -7.15 -29.01
N CYS A 385 -5.25 -7.01 -29.78
CA CYS A 385 -6.19 -8.05 -30.12
C CYS A 385 -5.86 -8.68 -31.47
N ASP A 386 -4.84 -9.53 -31.47
CA ASP A 386 -4.51 -10.43 -32.57
C ASP A 386 -5.05 -11.84 -32.33
N CYS A 387 -4.67 -12.79 -33.19
CA CYS A 387 -5.11 -14.17 -33.03
C CYS A 387 -4.51 -14.85 -31.79
N SER A 388 -3.31 -14.45 -31.36
CA SER A 388 -2.66 -14.99 -30.17
C SER A 388 -3.44 -14.63 -28.91
N MET A 389 -3.92 -13.38 -28.82
CA MET A 389 -4.80 -12.92 -27.74
C MET A 389 -6.08 -13.75 -27.65
N ILE A 390 -6.74 -14.03 -28.78
CA ILE A 390 -8.00 -14.79 -28.78
C ILE A 390 -7.78 -16.22 -28.33
N LYS A 391 -6.73 -16.88 -28.84
CA LYS A 391 -6.33 -18.20 -28.36
C LYS A 391 -6.03 -18.20 -26.86
N ALA A 392 -5.38 -17.14 -26.35
CA ALA A 392 -5.16 -17.00 -24.91
C ALA A 392 -6.48 -16.88 -24.13
N LEU A 393 -7.47 -16.16 -24.65
CA LEU A 393 -8.78 -16.02 -24.02
C LEU A 393 -9.58 -17.34 -23.98
N GLU A 394 -9.33 -18.26 -24.93
CA GLU A 394 -9.97 -19.59 -24.93
C GLU A 394 -9.64 -20.41 -23.68
N PHE A 395 -8.43 -20.27 -23.12
CA PHE A 395 -8.06 -20.95 -21.86
C PHE A 395 -8.97 -20.56 -20.69
N PHE A 396 -9.56 -19.37 -20.71
CA PHE A 396 -10.45 -18.88 -19.66
C PHE A 396 -11.94 -19.17 -19.93
N ASN A 397 -12.28 -19.67 -21.12
CA ASN A 397 -13.66 -19.73 -21.62
C ASN A 397 -14.51 -20.89 -21.03
N HIS A 398 -13.93 -21.76 -20.21
CA HIS A 398 -14.63 -22.92 -19.65
C HIS A 398 -15.73 -22.56 -18.63
N ASN A 399 -15.57 -21.46 -17.89
CA ASN A 399 -16.58 -20.97 -16.97
C ASN A 399 -17.19 -19.68 -17.51
N SER A 400 -18.36 -19.82 -18.13
CA SER A 400 -19.20 -18.74 -18.67
C SER A 400 -19.56 -17.60 -17.68
N THR A 401 -19.02 -17.56 -16.46
CA THR A 401 -19.32 -16.55 -15.43
C THR A 401 -18.89 -15.14 -15.82
N TYR A 402 -17.80 -14.96 -16.58
CA TYR A 402 -17.45 -13.64 -17.16
C TYR A 402 -18.48 -13.21 -18.21
N PHE A 403 -18.81 -14.11 -19.15
CA PHE A 403 -19.76 -13.82 -20.24
C PHE A 403 -21.21 -13.66 -19.77
N ASN A 404 -21.61 -14.33 -18.68
CA ASN A 404 -22.96 -14.25 -18.13
C ASN A 404 -23.16 -13.08 -17.16
N LYS A 405 -22.10 -12.55 -16.51
CA LYS A 405 -22.18 -11.32 -15.71
C LYS A 405 -22.09 -10.03 -16.52
N ALA A 406 -21.58 -10.08 -17.77
CA ALA A 406 -21.56 -8.95 -18.72
C ALA A 406 -22.97 -8.43 -19.13
N LYS A 407 -24.05 -8.90 -18.51
CA LYS A 407 -25.42 -8.38 -18.65
C LYS A 407 -25.81 -7.31 -17.63
N LYS A 408 -24.94 -6.95 -16.68
CA LYS A 408 -25.17 -5.81 -15.76
C LYS A 408 -24.00 -4.82 -15.81
N SER A 409 -24.14 -3.84 -16.69
CA SER A 409 -23.76 -2.43 -16.59
C SER A 409 -22.34 -2.02 -16.11
N ASP A 410 -21.77 -1.11 -16.89
CA ASP A 410 -20.69 -0.14 -16.62
C ASP A 410 -19.23 -0.54 -16.86
N ASP A 411 -18.60 0.25 -17.75
CA ASP A 411 -17.19 0.73 -17.93
C ASP A 411 -15.99 -0.15 -17.52
N SER A 412 -16.23 -1.36 -17.04
CA SER A 412 -15.28 -2.28 -16.41
C SER A 412 -14.93 -3.46 -17.31
N ASP A 413 -15.43 -3.47 -18.54
CA ASP A 413 -15.12 -4.52 -19.51
C ASP A 413 -13.79 -4.25 -20.22
N ALA A 414 -12.97 -5.29 -20.35
CA ALA A 414 -11.73 -5.23 -21.10
C ALA A 414 -11.97 -5.00 -22.60
N ARG A 415 -11.19 -4.06 -23.17
CA ARG A 415 -11.31 -3.64 -24.57
C ARG A 415 -9.96 -3.68 -25.28
N CYS A 416 -10.02 -3.93 -26.58
CA CYS A 416 -8.89 -3.78 -27.47
C CYS A 416 -8.46 -2.32 -27.58
N LYS A 417 -7.15 -2.08 -27.55
CA LYS A 417 -6.53 -0.81 -27.90
C LYS A 417 -5.93 -0.83 -29.29
N SER A 418 -5.44 -1.98 -29.73
CA SER A 418 -4.85 -2.19 -31.06
C SER A 418 -5.20 -3.59 -31.59
N PRO A 419 -5.08 -3.85 -32.91
CA PRO A 419 -4.85 -2.88 -33.99
C PRO A 419 -6.04 -1.91 -34.14
N THR A 420 -5.88 -0.85 -34.94
CA THR A 420 -6.85 0.27 -35.04
C THR A 420 -8.27 -0.19 -35.40
N GLU A 421 -8.38 -1.25 -36.19
CA GLU A 421 -9.65 -1.84 -36.64
C GLU A 421 -10.42 -2.49 -35.48
N MET A 422 -9.70 -2.96 -34.46
CA MET A 422 -10.25 -3.60 -33.27
C MET A 422 -10.41 -2.62 -32.10
N SER A 423 -9.92 -1.39 -32.21
CA SER A 423 -9.94 -0.43 -31.09
C SER A 423 -11.35 -0.29 -30.50
N SER A 424 -11.41 -0.30 -29.17
CA SER A 424 -12.63 -0.18 -28.35
C SER A 424 -13.60 -1.37 -28.41
N LYS A 425 -13.30 -2.41 -29.21
CA LYS A 425 -14.05 -3.67 -29.20
C LYS A 425 -13.81 -4.41 -27.88
N LEU A 426 -14.86 -5.06 -27.40
CA LEU A 426 -14.84 -5.83 -26.16
C LEU A 426 -14.14 -7.17 -26.38
N LEU A 427 -13.22 -7.55 -25.48
CA LEU A 427 -12.46 -8.81 -25.61
C LEU A 427 -13.38 -10.03 -25.73
N TYR A 428 -14.50 -10.04 -25.01
CA TYR A 428 -15.43 -11.16 -24.95
C TYR A 428 -16.34 -11.28 -26.19
N ILE A 429 -16.37 -10.30 -27.10
CA ILE A 429 -17.21 -10.34 -28.32
C ILE A 429 -16.33 -10.49 -29.58
N LEU A 430 -15.04 -10.80 -29.43
CA LEU A 430 -14.17 -10.97 -30.58
C LEU A 430 -14.55 -12.26 -31.34
N PRO A 431 -14.99 -12.17 -32.61
CA PRO A 431 -15.34 -13.37 -33.36
C PRO A 431 -14.06 -14.11 -33.77
N PHE A 432 -13.91 -15.38 -33.37
CA PHE A 432 -12.75 -16.20 -33.72
C PHE A 432 -12.49 -16.21 -35.23
N ASP A 433 -13.53 -16.45 -36.04
CA ASP A 433 -13.44 -16.48 -37.50
C ASP A 433 -13.09 -15.11 -38.12
N PHE A 434 -13.32 -14.00 -37.43
CA PHE A 434 -13.00 -12.68 -37.97
C PHE A 434 -11.53 -12.29 -37.75
N VAL A 435 -10.92 -12.77 -36.67
CA VAL A 435 -9.56 -12.39 -36.27
C VAL A 435 -8.53 -13.47 -36.59
N CYS A 436 -8.90 -14.74 -36.43
CA CYS A 436 -8.03 -15.89 -36.63
C CYS A 436 -8.23 -16.62 -37.96
N ALA A 437 -9.29 -16.33 -38.74
CA ALA A 437 -9.42 -16.90 -40.09
C ALA A 437 -8.47 -16.18 -41.05
N SER A 438 -7.19 -16.50 -40.93
CA SER A 438 -6.22 -16.22 -41.95
C SER A 438 -5.25 -17.39 -42.10
N ASP A 439 -5.72 -18.39 -42.83
CA ASP A 439 -4.89 -19.10 -43.81
C ASP A 439 -4.65 -18.23 -45.07
N TYR A 440 -4.85 -16.90 -44.97
CA TYR A 440 -4.39 -15.95 -45.96
C TYR A 440 -2.99 -15.46 -45.58
N LYS A 441 -2.00 -16.17 -46.09
CA LYS A 441 -0.65 -15.64 -46.31
C LYS A 441 -0.74 -14.17 -46.72
N SER A 442 -0.16 -13.31 -45.88
CA SER A 442 0.38 -12.00 -46.21
C SER A 442 0.01 -11.48 -47.61
N LYS A 443 -1.15 -10.83 -47.76
CA LYS A 443 -1.17 -9.71 -48.69
C LYS A 443 -0.37 -8.61 -48.01
N PRO A 444 0.79 -8.19 -48.53
CA PRO A 444 1.46 -7.02 -47.98
C PRO A 444 0.44 -5.89 -48.00
N LEU A 445 0.35 -5.18 -46.87
CA LEU A 445 -0.34 -3.91 -46.81
C LEU A 445 0.05 -3.12 -48.07
N LYS A 446 -0.93 -2.82 -48.93
CA LYS A 446 -0.79 -1.64 -49.77
C LYS A 446 -0.77 -0.48 -48.79
N ILE A 447 0.43 -0.09 -48.37
CA ILE A 447 0.67 1.23 -47.79
C ILE A 447 -0.03 2.17 -48.79
N PRO A 448 -1.07 2.91 -48.39
CA PRO A 448 -1.57 3.95 -49.26
C PRO A 448 -0.36 4.83 -49.52
N VAL A 449 0.11 4.84 -50.77
CA VAL A 449 1.18 5.73 -51.19
C VAL A 449 0.67 7.10 -50.84
N TYR A 450 1.19 7.66 -49.73
CA TYR A 450 0.85 8.98 -49.28
C TYR A 450 1.35 9.90 -50.38
N ASP A 451 0.42 10.33 -51.22
CA ASP A 451 0.72 11.23 -52.31
C ASP A 451 1.08 12.55 -51.62
N PRO A 452 2.36 12.98 -51.64
CA PRO A 452 2.78 14.12 -50.83
C PRO A 452 1.92 15.33 -51.22
N PRO A 453 1.50 16.15 -50.23
CA PRO A 453 0.68 17.32 -50.49
C PRO A 453 1.36 18.19 -51.54
N GLN A 454 0.59 18.87 -52.39
CA GLN A 454 1.04 19.40 -53.69
C GLN A 454 2.35 20.22 -53.65
N PHE A 455 2.69 20.83 -52.51
CA PHE A 455 3.91 21.60 -52.29
C PHE A 455 5.21 20.76 -52.17
N LEU A 456 5.12 19.48 -51.82
CA LEU A 456 6.26 18.55 -51.70
C LEU A 456 6.50 17.73 -52.98
N ARG A 457 5.71 17.95 -54.03
CA ARG A 457 5.92 17.27 -55.32
C ARG A 457 7.14 17.87 -56.04
N PRO A 458 8.03 17.06 -56.64
CA PRO A 458 9.25 17.53 -57.29
C PRO A 458 9.02 18.63 -58.33
N LYS A 459 7.89 18.58 -59.05
CA LYS A 459 7.49 19.58 -60.04
C LYS A 459 7.17 20.94 -59.40
N SER A 460 6.53 20.96 -58.23
CA SER A 460 6.20 22.19 -57.50
C SER A 460 7.44 22.82 -56.86
N ILE A 461 8.34 21.98 -56.33
CA ILE A 461 9.65 22.42 -55.80
C ILE A 461 10.51 23.02 -56.91
N MET A 462 10.55 22.39 -58.09
CA MET A 462 11.26 22.95 -59.24
C MET A 462 10.66 24.29 -59.67
N LEU A 463 9.34 24.44 -59.65
CA LEU A 463 8.68 25.69 -60.02
C LEU A 463 8.97 26.81 -59.01
N THR A 464 8.99 26.52 -57.70
CA THR A 464 9.32 27.53 -56.68
C THR A 464 10.78 27.94 -56.74
N VAL A 465 11.70 26.99 -56.94
CA VAL A 465 13.13 27.28 -57.13
C VAL A 465 13.36 28.13 -58.38
N VAL A 466 12.74 27.78 -59.51
CA VAL A 466 12.82 28.57 -60.75
C VAL A 466 12.26 29.98 -60.52
N SER A 467 11.14 30.11 -59.79
CA SER A 467 10.55 31.41 -59.47
C SER A 467 11.48 32.29 -58.63
N ILE A 468 12.13 31.71 -57.61
CA ILE A 468 13.11 32.40 -56.76
C ILE A 468 14.33 32.84 -57.58
N VAL A 469 14.85 31.97 -58.46
CA VAL A 469 15.98 32.28 -59.34
C VAL A 469 15.64 33.43 -60.29
N ILE A 470 14.45 33.43 -60.89
CA ILE A 470 13.99 34.53 -61.76
C ILE A 470 13.96 35.86 -61.00
N VAL A 471 13.40 35.88 -59.78
CA VAL A 471 13.34 37.10 -58.96
C VAL A 471 14.74 37.60 -58.59
N LEU A 472 15.66 36.70 -58.23
CA LEU A 472 17.04 37.08 -57.92
C LEU A 472 17.76 37.64 -59.15
N VAL A 473 17.61 37.01 -60.32
CA VAL A 473 18.23 37.47 -61.57
C VAL A 473 17.67 38.83 -61.98
N LEU A 474 16.34 39.02 -61.91
CA LEU A 474 15.72 40.31 -62.18
C LEU A 474 16.19 41.39 -61.18
N GLY A 475 16.30 41.05 -59.90
CA GLY A 475 16.83 41.95 -58.87
C GLY A 475 18.26 42.40 -59.16
N VAL A 476 19.13 41.47 -59.61
CA VAL A 476 20.51 41.79 -60.01
C VAL A 476 20.53 42.66 -61.27
N ILE A 477 19.71 42.36 -62.28
CA ILE A 477 19.63 43.16 -63.52
C ILE A 477 19.16 44.58 -63.21
N ILE A 478 18.12 44.74 -62.38
CA ILE A 478 17.63 46.05 -61.94
C ILE A 478 18.71 46.78 -61.13
N GLY A 479 19.41 46.08 -60.23
CA GLY A 479 20.53 46.64 -59.48
C GLY A 479 21.65 47.16 -60.38
N ILE A 480 22.04 46.38 -61.40
CA ILE A 480 23.04 46.79 -62.39
C ILE A 480 22.54 47.99 -63.20
N LEU A 481 21.27 48.01 -63.61
CA LEU A 481 20.67 49.15 -64.32
C LEU A 481 20.69 50.42 -63.46
N ILE A 482 20.35 50.34 -62.18
CA ILE A 482 20.42 51.47 -61.24
C ILE A 482 21.87 51.94 -61.09
N VAL A 483 22.85 51.03 -61.00
CA VAL A 483 24.28 51.39 -60.93
C VAL A 483 24.75 52.05 -62.23
N CYS A 484 24.32 51.55 -63.39
CA CYS A 484 24.64 52.16 -64.69
C CYS A 484 24.02 53.55 -64.83
N VAL A 485 22.75 53.72 -64.44
CA VAL A 485 22.06 55.03 -64.47
C VAL A 485 22.69 56.00 -63.47
N SER A 486 22.98 55.57 -62.24
CA SER A 486 23.63 56.41 -61.24
C SER A 486 25.06 56.79 -61.63
N ARG A 487 25.85 55.89 -62.25
CA ARG A 487 27.16 56.24 -62.82
C ARG A 487 27.04 57.23 -63.97
N ARG A 488 26.00 57.13 -64.81
CA ARG A 488 25.75 58.07 -65.91
C ARG A 488 25.27 59.45 -65.40
N LEU A 489 24.51 59.49 -64.31
CA LEU A 489 24.09 60.72 -63.63
C LEU A 489 25.26 61.38 -62.87
N LYS A 490 26.14 60.58 -62.26
CA LYS A 490 27.33 61.07 -61.54
C LYS A 490 28.45 61.52 -62.49
N SER A 491 28.43 61.08 -63.75
CA SER A 491 29.29 61.62 -64.82
C SER A 491 28.81 62.97 -65.36
N ASN A 492 27.58 63.40 -65.05
CA ASN A 492 26.97 64.61 -65.61
C ASN A 492 26.79 65.76 -64.61
N ASN A 493 27.08 65.58 -63.32
CA ASN A 493 26.93 66.63 -62.31
C ASN A 493 28.20 66.76 -61.46
N ASP A 494 29.24 67.35 -62.06
CA ASP A 494 30.10 68.28 -61.34
C ASP A 494 29.29 69.57 -61.12
N ILE A 495 29.09 69.97 -59.86
CA ILE A 495 29.10 71.35 -59.35
C ILE A 495 28.41 71.42 -57.97
N THR A 496 29.29 71.59 -56.98
CA THR A 496 29.16 72.34 -55.71
C THR A 496 28.44 71.74 -54.50
N SER A 497 29.27 71.57 -53.49
CA SER A 497 29.06 71.37 -52.06
C SER A 497 28.40 72.57 -51.35
N ASN A 498 27.57 72.30 -50.33
CA ASN A 498 27.92 72.58 -48.92
C ASN A 498 26.84 72.05 -47.94
N PRO A 499 27.21 71.66 -46.70
CA PRO A 499 26.30 71.02 -45.75
C PRO A 499 25.70 72.02 -44.75
N ILE A 500 24.48 71.76 -44.28
CA ILE A 500 23.89 72.49 -43.14
C ILE A 500 23.60 71.51 -41.99
N ARG A 501 24.02 71.96 -40.80
CA ARG A 501 24.09 71.28 -39.51
C ARG A 501 22.74 71.09 -38.83
N TYR A 502 22.77 70.08 -37.94
CA TYR A 502 21.82 69.67 -36.91
C TYR A 502 21.18 70.76 -36.05
N SER A 503 19.90 70.54 -35.71
CA SER A 503 19.33 70.86 -34.40
C SER A 503 18.60 69.64 -33.85
N ALA A 504 19.01 69.18 -32.67
CA ALA A 504 18.39 68.08 -31.95
C ALA A 504 17.37 68.60 -30.93
N VAL A 505 16.51 67.67 -30.49
CA VAL A 505 15.95 67.49 -29.12
C VAL A 505 14.43 67.64 -28.97
N ARG A 506 13.80 66.43 -28.82
CA ARG A 506 12.70 66.00 -27.92
C ARG A 506 11.29 66.54 -28.19
N ASN A 507 10.19 65.82 -27.93
CA ASN A 507 9.92 64.49 -27.37
C ASN A 507 8.45 64.16 -27.72
N SER A 508 8.12 62.94 -28.11
CA SER A 508 6.78 62.39 -27.92
C SER A 508 6.84 60.86 -27.86
N THR A 509 6.80 60.34 -26.64
CA THR A 509 6.65 58.93 -26.30
C THR A 509 5.22 58.46 -26.53
N ILE A 510 5.10 57.31 -27.19
CA ILE A 510 3.92 56.47 -27.28
C ILE A 510 3.87 55.58 -26.04
N SER A 511 2.73 55.52 -25.34
CA SER A 511 2.38 54.39 -24.45
C SER A 511 0.87 54.34 -24.25
N ASN A 512 0.18 53.40 -24.90
CA ASN A 512 -1.17 52.96 -24.52
C ASN A 512 -1.10 51.48 -24.16
N ALA A 513 -1.33 51.19 -22.88
CA ALA A 513 -1.68 49.89 -22.35
C ALA A 513 -2.91 50.10 -21.45
N VAL A 514 -3.97 49.32 -21.65
CA VAL A 514 -5.16 49.32 -20.77
C VAL A 514 -5.36 47.90 -20.26
N ASN A 515 -5.56 47.86 -18.94
CA ASN A 515 -5.59 46.73 -18.03
C ASN A 515 -6.83 45.84 -18.13
N VAL A 516 -6.66 44.59 -17.68
CA VAL A 516 -7.69 43.72 -17.10
C VAL A 516 -7.80 44.02 -15.59
N PRO A 517 -8.99 43.91 -15.00
CA PRO A 517 -9.08 43.13 -13.76
C PRO A 517 -10.36 42.29 -13.70
N TYR A 518 -10.34 41.14 -12.99
CA TYR A 518 -11.41 40.78 -12.07
C TYR A 518 -10.96 39.66 -11.12
N GLN A 519 -11.30 39.84 -9.84
CA GLN A 519 -11.03 38.99 -8.68
C GLN A 519 -12.04 37.83 -8.55
N GLN A 520 -11.65 36.79 -7.81
CA GLN A 520 -12.52 35.85 -7.08
C GLN A 520 -13.31 36.57 -5.97
N PRO A 521 -14.42 35.98 -5.46
CA PRO A 521 -14.35 34.88 -4.48
C PRO A 521 -14.71 33.51 -5.05
#